data_AF-A0A7S1LN58-F1
#
_entry.id   AF-A0A7S1LN58-F1
#
_cell.length_a   1.000
_cell.length_b   1.000
_cell.length_c   1.000
_cell.angle_alpha   90.00
_cell.angle_beta   90.00
_cell.angle_gamma   90.00
#
_symmetry.space_group_name_H-M   'P 1'
#
loop_
_entity.id
_entity.type
_entity.pdbx_description
1 polymer ?
#
loop_
_entity_poly.entity_id
_entity_poly.type
_entity_poly.pdbx_seq_one_letter_code
_entity_poly.pdbx_strand_id
1 'polypeptide(L)'
;RKVDYVLAHEGLFSTMGSRFDGVFTKLHALGLTDYAKVVVLDLDLAVLSCPDGLFDLPAPAAMHRAIRGNTHGARLEGRNFFARESLDAESQAYEWGQAGGINAGVMLLAPSQELYRRVLKEVCMPVHPAHIPGNGPEQDFLSRLFAPW
;
A
#
# COMPACT_ATOMS: atom_id res chain seq x y z
N ARG A 1 -14.19 -1.92 -18.29
CA ARG A 1 -15.19 -1.39 -17.33
C ARG A 1 -14.69 -0.02 -16.88
N LYS A 2 -15.52 1.03 -16.93
CA LYS A 2 -15.18 2.32 -16.32
C LYS A 2 -15.25 2.17 -14.80
N VAL A 3 -14.27 2.70 -14.08
CA VAL A 3 -14.24 2.74 -12.61
C VAL A 3 -14.33 4.19 -12.16
N ASP A 4 -15.05 4.43 -11.07
CA ASP A 4 -15.17 5.76 -10.48
C ASP A 4 -13.92 6.05 -9.65
N TYR A 5 -13.45 7.30 -9.71
CA TYR A 5 -12.31 7.75 -8.91
C TYR A 5 -12.63 7.64 -7.42
N VAL A 6 -11.64 7.20 -6.64
CA VAL A 6 -11.70 7.21 -5.19
C VAL A 6 -11.14 8.54 -4.70
N LEU A 7 -12.01 9.43 -4.22
CA LEU A 7 -11.64 10.70 -3.61
C LEU A 7 -11.28 10.47 -2.14
N ALA A 8 -10.01 10.15 -1.88
CA ALA A 8 -9.52 9.95 -0.52
C ALA A 8 -9.43 11.28 0.25
N HIS A 9 -9.50 11.20 1.57
CA HIS A 9 -9.44 12.35 2.45
C HIS A 9 -8.06 13.03 2.42
N GLU A 10 -8.03 14.35 2.53
CA GLU A 10 -6.80 15.16 2.41
C GLU A 10 -5.73 14.81 3.46
N GLY A 11 -6.13 14.29 4.62
CA GLY A 11 -5.22 13.86 5.69
C GLY A 11 -4.29 12.71 5.31
N LEU A 12 -4.51 12.05 4.18
CA LEU A 12 -3.61 11.02 3.64
C LEU A 12 -2.48 11.61 2.79
N PHE A 13 -2.55 12.87 2.39
CA PHE A 13 -1.65 13.49 1.41
C PHE A 13 -0.77 14.54 2.06
N SER A 14 0.54 14.50 1.79
CA SER A 14 1.43 15.62 2.12
C SER A 14 1.13 16.86 1.27
N THR A 15 0.60 16.67 0.07
CA THR A 15 0.20 17.76 -0.84
C THR A 15 -0.97 17.30 -1.72
N MET A 16 -2.13 17.94 -1.55
CA MET A 16 -3.30 17.79 -2.42
C MET A 16 -3.09 18.51 -3.76
N GLY A 17 -3.79 18.09 -4.82
CA GLY A 17 -3.64 18.69 -6.15
C GLY A 17 -2.43 18.15 -6.91
N SER A 18 -1.91 16.99 -6.51
CA SER A 18 -0.69 16.41 -7.07
C SER A 18 -1.04 15.28 -8.04
N ARG A 19 -0.01 14.65 -8.62
CA ARG A 19 -0.19 13.43 -9.43
C ARG A 19 -0.86 12.27 -8.66
N PHE A 20 -0.96 12.37 -7.33
CA PHE A 20 -1.50 11.32 -6.47
C PHE A 20 -2.99 11.44 -6.16
N ASP A 21 -3.69 12.50 -6.61
CA ASP A 21 -5.10 12.73 -6.23
C ASP A 21 -6.04 11.56 -6.55
N GLY A 22 -5.73 10.76 -7.58
CA GLY A 22 -6.49 9.56 -7.97
C GLY A 22 -5.90 8.23 -7.51
N VAL A 23 -4.79 8.23 -6.76
CA VAL A 23 -3.94 7.04 -6.58
C VAL A 23 -4.66 5.89 -5.85
N PHE A 24 -5.61 6.20 -4.96
CA PHE A 24 -6.41 5.22 -4.24
C PHE A 24 -7.46 4.52 -5.12
N THR A 25 -7.68 4.97 -6.36
CA THR A 25 -8.59 4.31 -7.31
C THR A 25 -8.15 2.86 -7.60
N LYS A 26 -6.86 2.55 -7.44
CA LYS A 26 -6.36 1.16 -7.55
C LYS A 26 -6.96 0.20 -6.51
N LEU A 27 -7.53 0.70 -5.41
CA LEU A 27 -8.21 -0.13 -4.39
C LEU A 27 -9.45 -0.86 -4.94
N HIS A 28 -10.02 -0.44 -6.06
CA HIS A 28 -11.07 -1.20 -6.78
C HIS A 28 -10.63 -2.63 -7.13
N ALA A 29 -9.33 -2.90 -7.23
CA ALA A 29 -8.80 -4.25 -7.43
C ALA A 29 -9.24 -5.24 -6.33
N LEU A 30 -9.45 -4.78 -5.10
CA LEU A 30 -9.92 -5.62 -3.99
C LEU A 30 -11.39 -6.07 -4.16
N GLY A 31 -12.18 -5.36 -4.98
CA GLY A 31 -13.57 -5.71 -5.29
C GLY A 31 -13.72 -6.68 -6.47
N LEU A 32 -12.62 -7.12 -7.09
CA LEU A 32 -12.63 -8.05 -8.22
C LEU A 32 -12.76 -9.50 -7.74
N THR A 33 -13.81 -9.82 -6.98
CA THR A 33 -14.00 -11.11 -6.31
C THR A 33 -14.28 -12.30 -7.24
N ASP A 34 -14.43 -12.05 -8.53
CA ASP A 34 -14.47 -13.10 -9.56
C ASP A 34 -13.09 -13.77 -9.76
N TYR A 35 -12.03 -13.16 -9.22
CA TYR A 35 -10.66 -13.67 -9.30
C TYR A 35 -10.14 -14.07 -7.91
N ALA A 36 -9.43 -15.20 -7.85
CA ALA A 36 -8.77 -15.63 -6.61
C ALA A 36 -7.57 -14.74 -6.24
N LYS A 37 -6.85 -14.23 -7.24
CA LYS A 37 -5.72 -13.30 -7.09
C LYS A 37 -5.72 -12.30 -8.24
N VAL A 38 -5.24 -11.09 -7.97
CA VAL A 38 -5.06 -10.02 -8.96
C VAL A 38 -3.68 -9.41 -8.79
N VAL A 39 -2.96 -9.23 -9.89
CA VAL A 39 -1.74 -8.42 -9.94
C VAL A 39 -2.10 -7.00 -10.38
N VAL A 40 -1.79 -6.02 -9.54
CA VAL A 40 -1.92 -4.59 -9.82
C VAL A 40 -0.55 -4.09 -10.27
N LEU A 41 -0.52 -3.42 -11.43
CA LEU A 41 0.66 -2.81 -12.02
C LEU A 41 0.38 -1.32 -12.24
N ASP A 42 1.30 -0.46 -11.80
CA ASP A 42 1.25 0.96 -12.12
C ASP A 42 1.54 1.20 -13.61
N LEU A 43 0.99 2.30 -14.14
CA LEU A 43 1.02 2.63 -15.57
C LEU A 43 2.40 3.06 -16.07
N ASP A 44 3.34 3.33 -15.18
CA ASP A 44 4.71 3.78 -15.46
C ASP A 44 5.73 2.62 -15.45
N LEU A 45 5.25 1.37 -15.50
CA LEU A 45 6.09 0.18 -15.54
C LEU A 45 6.33 -0.33 -16.97
N ALA A 46 7.51 -0.90 -17.20
CA ALA A 46 7.84 -1.68 -18.39
C ALA A 46 8.07 -3.14 -18.00
N VAL A 47 7.20 -4.04 -18.48
CA VAL A 47 7.31 -5.48 -18.22
C VAL A 47 8.31 -6.10 -19.20
N LEU A 48 9.43 -6.59 -18.68
CA LEU A 48 10.53 -7.14 -19.50
C LEU A 48 10.43 -8.66 -19.73
N SER A 49 9.64 -9.36 -18.91
CA SER A 49 9.43 -10.80 -18.96
C SER A 49 8.03 -11.15 -18.48
N CYS A 50 7.54 -12.35 -18.84
CA CYS A 50 6.23 -12.83 -18.39
C CYS A 50 6.11 -12.76 -16.85
N PRO A 51 5.11 -12.05 -16.29
CA PRO A 51 4.97 -11.87 -14.84
C PRO A 51 4.18 -13.01 -14.17
N ASP A 52 3.81 -14.08 -14.87
CA ASP A 52 2.91 -15.13 -14.36
C ASP A 52 3.42 -15.77 -13.07
N GLY A 53 4.73 -15.90 -12.89
CA GLY A 53 5.33 -16.42 -11.65
C GLY A 53 5.01 -15.59 -10.40
N LEU A 54 4.55 -14.34 -10.55
CA LEU A 54 4.04 -13.55 -9.42
C LEU A 54 2.81 -14.20 -8.78
N PHE A 55 1.99 -14.94 -9.54
CA PHE A 55 0.80 -15.61 -9.01
C PHE A 55 1.12 -16.81 -8.11
N ASP A 56 2.36 -17.32 -8.14
CA ASP A 56 2.82 -18.39 -7.26
C ASP A 56 3.05 -17.90 -5.82
N LEU A 57 3.17 -16.57 -5.62
CA LEU A 57 3.35 -15.97 -4.30
C LEU A 57 2.07 -16.03 -3.44
N PRO A 58 2.20 -16.11 -2.11
CA PRO A 58 1.07 -15.88 -1.21
C PRO A 58 0.62 -14.41 -1.30
N ALA A 59 -0.69 -14.16 -1.31
CA ALA A 59 -1.24 -12.82 -1.29
C ALA A 59 -1.62 -12.39 0.14
N PRO A 60 -1.45 -11.11 0.52
CA PRO A 60 -0.88 -10.04 -0.28
C PRO A 60 0.65 -10.14 -0.41
N ALA A 61 1.18 -9.71 -1.56
CA ALA A 61 2.63 -9.56 -1.78
C ALA A 61 2.94 -8.27 -2.54
N ALA A 62 4.06 -7.64 -2.21
CA ALA A 62 4.56 -6.42 -2.86
C ALA A 62 6.08 -6.32 -2.66
N MET A 63 6.74 -5.41 -3.39
CA MET A 63 8.17 -5.17 -3.21
C MET A 63 8.44 -4.41 -1.90
N HIS A 64 9.40 -4.87 -1.09
CA HIS A 64 9.86 -4.13 0.09
C HIS A 64 10.64 -2.88 -0.34
N ARG A 65 10.25 -1.71 0.17
CA ARG A 65 10.95 -0.44 -0.03
C ARG A 65 12.19 -0.37 0.87
N ALA A 66 13.28 0.21 0.36
CA ALA A 66 14.51 0.54 1.08
C ALA A 66 15.39 -0.61 1.63
N ILE A 67 14.91 -1.86 1.70
CA ILE A 67 15.74 -3.01 2.14
C ILE A 67 16.14 -3.89 0.94
N ARG A 68 17.45 -3.95 0.67
CA ARG A 68 18.06 -4.89 -0.29
C ARG A 68 18.35 -6.22 0.40
N GLY A 69 18.35 -7.31 -0.37
CA GLY A 69 18.77 -8.63 0.09
C GLY A 69 17.66 -9.53 0.63
N ASN A 70 16.39 -9.11 0.58
CA ASN A 70 15.28 -10.02 0.87
C ASN A 70 15.16 -11.07 -0.24
N THR A 71 14.99 -12.32 0.15
CA THR A 71 14.68 -13.41 -0.77
C THR A 71 13.31 -13.18 -1.39
N HIS A 72 13.18 -13.41 -2.71
CA HIS A 72 11.89 -13.33 -3.39
C HIS A 72 10.86 -14.25 -2.71
N GLY A 73 9.65 -13.74 -2.47
CA GLY A 73 8.58 -14.48 -1.78
C GLY A 73 8.75 -14.66 -0.27
N ALA A 74 9.83 -14.13 0.33
CA ALA A 74 9.97 -14.14 1.78
C ALA A 74 8.87 -13.30 2.45
N ARG A 75 8.32 -13.83 3.56
CA ARG A 75 7.38 -13.09 4.40
C ARG A 75 8.11 -11.89 5.01
N LEU A 76 7.50 -10.72 4.90
CA LEU A 76 7.98 -9.51 5.56
C LEU A 76 7.37 -9.42 6.96
N GLU A 77 8.17 -9.08 7.97
CA GLU A 77 7.66 -8.69 9.28
C GLU A 77 7.23 -7.21 9.23
N GLY A 78 5.92 -6.95 9.25
CA GLY A 78 5.37 -5.60 9.12
C GLY A 78 5.80 -4.63 10.24
N ARG A 79 6.24 -5.15 11.39
CA ARG A 79 6.87 -4.36 12.47
C ARG A 79 8.09 -3.59 11.98
N ASN A 80 8.83 -4.14 11.01
CA ASN A 80 10.01 -3.50 10.45
C ASN A 80 9.69 -2.31 9.54
N PHE A 81 8.41 -2.03 9.25
CA PHE A 81 8.02 -0.83 8.53
C PHE A 81 8.02 0.42 9.42
N PHE A 82 8.04 0.24 10.74
CA PHE A 82 7.99 1.32 11.71
C PHE A 82 9.33 1.44 12.44
N ALA A 83 9.67 2.67 12.85
CA ALA A 83 10.88 2.92 13.62
C ALA A 83 10.93 2.05 14.88
N ARG A 84 12.12 1.56 15.24
CA ARG A 84 12.36 0.95 16.56
C ARG A 84 12.59 2.09 17.57
N GLU A 85 12.34 1.82 18.86
CA GLU A 85 12.39 2.75 20.01
C GLU A 85 13.56 3.75 20.07
N SER A 86 14.65 3.56 19.32
CA SER A 86 15.76 4.51 19.27
C SER A 86 15.57 5.53 18.14
N LEU A 87 14.82 6.58 18.42
CA LEU A 87 14.92 7.81 17.64
C LEU A 87 15.69 8.84 18.47
N ASP A 88 16.71 9.42 17.86
CA ASP A 88 17.38 10.59 18.39
C ASP A 88 16.35 11.68 18.64
N ALA A 89 16.38 12.33 19.81
CA ALA A 89 15.41 13.35 20.21
C ALA A 89 15.37 14.53 19.24
N GLU A 90 16.44 14.72 18.45
CA GLU A 90 16.56 15.76 17.43
C GLU A 90 15.98 15.36 16.06
N SER A 91 15.68 14.07 15.84
CA SER A 91 15.28 13.57 14.52
C SER A 91 13.85 13.95 14.08
N GLN A 92 13.03 14.51 14.99
CA GLN A 92 11.58 14.74 14.82
C GLN A 92 10.77 13.50 14.43
N ALA A 93 11.39 12.31 14.41
CA ALA A 93 10.71 11.08 14.11
C ALA A 93 10.01 10.60 15.38
N TYR A 94 8.72 10.28 15.28
CA TYR A 94 7.96 9.68 16.39
C TYR A 94 8.25 8.18 16.46
N GLU A 95 8.21 7.58 17.66
CA GLU A 95 8.44 6.15 17.93
C GLU A 95 7.56 5.21 17.06
N TRP A 96 6.44 5.72 16.55
CA TRP A 96 5.48 5.03 15.68
C TRP A 96 5.61 5.43 14.19
N GLY A 97 6.63 6.21 13.84
CA GLY A 97 6.86 6.72 12.51
C GLY A 97 7.14 5.60 11.51
N GLN A 98 6.52 5.66 10.35
CA GLN A 98 6.78 4.70 9.28
C GLN A 98 8.12 5.03 8.60
N ALA A 99 9.14 4.20 8.84
CA ALA A 99 10.48 4.33 8.26
C ALA A 99 10.69 3.44 7.02
N GLY A 100 9.81 2.45 6.81
CA GLY A 100 9.86 1.49 5.71
C GLY A 100 8.52 1.34 5.01
N GLY A 101 8.24 0.15 4.48
CA GLY A 101 6.97 -0.19 3.85
C GLY A 101 7.15 -0.89 2.52
N ILE A 102 6.07 -0.97 1.76
CA ILE A 102 6.07 -1.56 0.41
C ILE A 102 6.16 -0.48 -0.67
N ASN A 103 6.55 -0.88 -1.87
CA ASN A 103 6.23 -0.17 -3.09
C ASN A 103 4.89 -0.70 -3.62
N ALA A 104 3.92 0.19 -3.83
CA ALA A 104 2.58 -0.18 -4.30
C ALA A 104 2.41 -0.13 -5.83
N GLY A 105 3.52 -0.07 -6.58
CA GLY A 105 3.52 -0.09 -8.05
C GLY A 105 3.37 -1.49 -8.63
N VAL A 106 3.79 -2.52 -7.89
CA VAL A 106 3.50 -3.92 -8.20
C VAL A 106 2.97 -4.60 -6.95
N MET A 107 1.74 -5.09 -7.00
CA MET A 107 1.11 -5.79 -5.88
C MET A 107 0.36 -7.02 -6.36
N LEU A 108 0.50 -8.13 -5.63
CA LEU A 108 -0.40 -9.27 -5.71
C LEU A 108 -1.41 -9.18 -4.56
N LEU A 109 -2.70 -9.19 -4.88
CA LEU A 109 -3.78 -9.10 -3.92
C LEU A 109 -4.71 -10.32 -4.03
N ALA A 110 -5.28 -10.73 -2.90
CA ALA A 110 -6.45 -11.60 -2.87
C ALA A 110 -7.69 -10.69 -2.72
N PRO A 111 -8.53 -10.55 -3.76
CA PRO A 111 -9.74 -9.75 -3.66
C PRO A 111 -10.65 -10.21 -2.51
N SER A 112 -11.25 -9.25 -1.81
CA SER A 112 -12.15 -9.51 -0.70
C SER A 112 -13.15 -8.36 -0.62
N GLN A 113 -14.43 -8.67 -0.78
CA GLN A 113 -15.49 -7.66 -0.74
C GLN A 113 -15.55 -6.96 0.63
N GLU A 114 -15.24 -7.68 1.71
CA GLU A 114 -15.18 -7.11 3.05
C GLU A 114 -14.03 -6.13 3.19
N LEU A 115 -12.82 -6.54 2.80
CA LEU A 115 -11.65 -5.67 2.82
C LEU A 115 -11.85 -4.46 1.92
N TYR A 116 -12.40 -4.65 0.71
CA TYR A 116 -12.72 -3.59 -0.23
C TYR A 116 -13.65 -2.52 0.36
N ARG A 117 -14.79 -2.93 0.96
CA ARG A 117 -15.71 -1.99 1.62
C ARG A 117 -15.03 -1.25 2.77
N ARG A 118 -14.26 -1.99 3.58
CA ARG A 118 -13.51 -1.44 4.70
C ARG A 118 -12.52 -0.37 4.24
N VAL A 119 -11.62 -0.69 3.30
CA VAL A 119 -10.59 0.27 2.87
C VAL A 119 -11.17 1.50 2.19
N LEU A 120 -12.24 1.36 1.39
CA LEU A 120 -12.90 2.51 0.78
C LEU A 120 -13.52 3.43 1.83
N LYS A 121 -14.10 2.86 2.89
CA LYS A 121 -14.59 3.65 4.01
C LYS A 121 -13.43 4.33 4.74
N GLU A 122 -12.37 3.60 5.07
CA GLU A 122 -11.22 4.12 5.81
C GLU A 122 -10.53 5.28 5.08
N VAL A 123 -10.31 5.20 3.76
CA VAL A 123 -9.62 6.28 3.03
C VAL A 123 -10.47 7.54 2.87
N CYS A 124 -11.79 7.44 2.95
CA CYS A 124 -12.72 8.57 2.83
C CYS A 124 -13.14 9.17 4.19
N MET A 125 -12.87 8.49 5.30
CA MET A 125 -13.32 8.91 6.64
C MET A 125 -12.49 10.09 7.18
N PRO A 126 -13.09 11.26 7.50
CA PRO A 126 -12.32 12.45 7.89
C PRO A 126 -11.44 12.30 9.14
N VAL A 127 -11.85 11.44 10.07
CA VAL A 127 -11.15 11.20 11.33
C VAL A 127 -10.83 9.71 11.44
N HIS A 128 -9.83 9.26 10.67
CA HIS A 128 -9.32 7.90 10.74
C HIS A 128 -7.86 7.90 11.23
N PRO A 129 -7.49 7.12 12.26
CA PRO A 129 -6.15 7.17 12.87
C PRO A 129 -5.01 6.78 11.91
N ALA A 130 -5.31 6.06 10.82
CA ALA A 130 -4.33 5.72 9.79
C ALA A 130 -4.08 6.82 8.74
N HIS A 131 -4.76 7.97 8.85
CA HIS A 131 -4.55 9.14 7.99
C HIS A 131 -3.31 9.89 8.44
N ILE A 132 -2.17 9.32 8.04
CA ILE A 132 -0.85 9.90 8.23
C ILE A 132 -0.38 10.34 6.84
N PRO A 133 -0.16 11.65 6.62
CA PRO A 133 0.22 12.16 5.32
C PRO A 133 1.60 11.66 4.92
N GLY A 134 1.75 11.26 3.66
CA GLY A 134 3.01 10.77 3.11
C GLY A 134 3.21 11.14 1.65
N ASN A 135 4.45 11.01 1.18
CA ASN A 135 4.84 11.29 -0.21
C ASN A 135 4.40 10.19 -1.19
N GLY A 136 3.98 9.03 -0.67
CA GLY A 136 3.29 7.99 -1.43
C GLY A 136 2.06 7.54 -0.65
N PRO A 137 0.97 8.29 -0.74
CA PRO A 137 -0.13 8.21 0.22
C PRO A 137 -0.77 6.81 0.25
N GLU A 138 -0.94 6.16 -0.89
CA GLU A 138 -1.47 4.80 -0.98
C GLU A 138 -0.47 3.74 -0.52
N GLN A 139 0.80 3.85 -0.88
CA GLN A 139 1.79 2.84 -0.47
C GLN A 139 2.02 2.90 1.04
N ASP A 140 1.99 4.11 1.62
CA ASP A 140 2.13 4.30 3.06
C ASP A 140 0.88 3.80 3.78
N PHE A 141 -0.32 4.10 3.28
CA PHE A 141 -1.58 3.54 3.79
C PHE A 141 -1.60 2.00 3.73
N LEU A 142 -1.24 1.41 2.59
CA LEU A 142 -1.23 -0.05 2.38
C LEU A 142 -0.17 -0.75 3.21
N SER A 143 0.99 -0.12 3.42
CA SER A 143 2.02 -0.62 4.34
C SER A 143 1.45 -0.76 5.74
N ARG A 144 0.69 0.23 6.23
CA ARG A 144 0.04 0.18 7.55
C ARG A 144 -1.11 -0.83 7.61
N LEU A 145 -1.91 -0.90 6.55
CA LEU A 145 -3.05 -1.80 6.47
C LEU A 145 -2.63 -3.28 6.58
N PHE A 146 -1.55 -3.66 5.88
CA PHE A 146 -1.07 -5.05 5.82
C PHE A 146 0.11 -5.35 6.76
N ALA A 147 0.58 -4.38 7.53
CA ALA A 147 1.60 -4.61 8.56
C ALA A 147 1.20 -5.55 9.73
N PRO A 148 -0.06 -5.63 10.20
CA PRO A 148 -0.36 -6.37 11.41
C PRO A 148 -0.31 -7.90 11.23
N TRP A 149 0.69 -8.50 11.89
CA TRP A 149 0.88 -9.90 12.34
C TRP A 149 1.15 -10.97 11.27
#